data_AF-A0A449BBE7-F1
#
_entry.id   AF-A0A449BBE7-F1
#
_cell.length_a   1.000
_cell.length_b   1.000
_cell.length_c   1.000
_cell.angle_alpha   90.00
_cell.angle_beta   90.00
_cell.angle_gamma   90.00
#
_symmetry.space_group_name_H-M   'P 1'
#
loop_
_entity.id
_entity.type
_entity.pdbx_description
1 polymer ?
#
loop_
_entity_poly.entity_id
_entity_poly.type
_entity_poly.pdbx_seq_one_letter_code
_entity_poly.pdbx_strand_id
1 'polypeptide(L)' 'MSEYKVMRALEKDAEEVMNLMAKNNWKVISVNVLETELVELIITFERLA' A
#
# COMPACT_ATOMS: atom_id res chain seq x y z
N MET A 1 15.64 3.77 -12.51
CA MET A 1 14.41 3.08 -12.96
C MET A 1 13.43 3.10 -11.79
N SER A 2 12.13 3.22 -12.00
CA SER A 2 11.18 3.14 -10.88
C SER A 2 11.05 1.70 -10.37
N GLU A 3 11.08 1.52 -9.05
CA GLU A 3 10.74 0.28 -8.37
C GLU A 3 9.25 0.30 -7.97
N TYR A 4 8.60 -0.85 -8.08
CA TYR A 4 7.19 -1.02 -7.71
C TYR A 4 7.01 -2.13 -6.68
N LYS A 5 6.07 -1.93 -5.75
CA LYS A 5 5.71 -2.94 -4.74
C LYS A 5 4.21 -2.92 -4.48
N VAL A 6 3.60 -4.10 -4.35
CA VAL A 6 2.19 -4.27 -3.98
C VAL A 6 2.11 -4.89 -2.59
N MET A 7 1.26 -4.36 -1.73
CA MET A 7 1.00 -4.91 -0.40
C MET A 7 -0.50 -5.01 -0.14
N ARG A 8 -0.91 -6.00 0.66
CA ARG A 8 -2.28 -6.17 1.16
C ARG A 8 -2.33 -5.81 2.64
N ALA A 9 -3.37 -5.11 3.06
CA ALA A 9 -3.62 -4.77 4.45
C ALA A 9 -5.12 -4.84 4.75
N LEU A 10 -5.51 -5.19 5.97
CA LEU A 10 -6.87 -4.93 6.43
C LEU A 10 -7.07 -3.41 6.50
N GLU A 11 -8.31 -2.94 6.32
CA GLU A 11 -8.63 -1.50 6.40
C GLU A 11 -8.04 -0.83 7.64
N LYS A 12 -8.21 -1.46 8.82
CA LYS A 12 -7.70 -0.97 10.11
C LYS A 12 -6.17 -0.85 10.19
N ASP A 13 -5.43 -1.58 9.37
CA ASP A 13 -3.96 -1.65 9.41
C ASP A 13 -3.31 -0.91 8.22
N ALA A 14 -4.12 -0.43 7.26
CA ALA A 14 -3.62 0.13 6.01
C ALA A 14 -2.84 1.44 6.21
N GLU A 15 -3.27 2.28 7.15
CA GLU A 15 -2.55 3.52 7.49
C GLU A 15 -1.14 3.23 8.00
N GLU A 16 -0.97 2.21 8.86
CA GLU A 16 0.34 1.81 9.37
C GLU A 16 1.26 1.34 8.24
N VAL A 17 0.73 0.54 7.32
CA VAL A 17 1.47 0.05 6.14
C VAL A 17 1.90 1.21 5.24
N MET A 18 1.01 2.16 4.96
CA MET A 18 1.34 3.34 4.15
C MET A 18 2.41 4.20 4.82
N ASN A 19 2.30 4.42 6.14
CA ASN A 19 3.27 5.20 6.90
C ASN A 19 4.66 4.54 6.96
N LEU A 20 4.72 3.21 7.13
CA LEU A 20 5.97 2.46 7.10
C LEU A 20 6.66 2.57 5.72
N MET A 21 5.87 2.48 4.65
CA MET A 21 6.37 2.59 3.28
C MET A 21 6.85 4.01 2.98
N ALA A 22 6.10 5.03 3.41
CA ALA A 22 6.49 6.43 3.27
C ALA A 22 7.85 6.73 3.94
N LYS A 23 8.12 6.17 5.14
CA LYS A 23 9.43 6.28 5.82
C LYS A 23 10.60 5.71 5.01
N ASN A 24 10.31 4.81 4.07
CA ASN A 24 11.29 4.17 3.19
C ASN A 24 11.32 4.78 1.77
N ASN A 25 10.82 6.01 1.61
CA ASN A 25 10.72 6.75 0.35
C ASN A 25 9.82 6.07 -0.71
N TRP A 26 8.83 5.29 -0.28
CA TRP A 26 7.81 4.76 -1.18
C TRP A 26 6.58 5.65 -1.21
N LYS A 27 6.05 5.88 -2.41
CA LYS A 27 4.84 6.68 -2.66
C LYS A 27 3.69 5.74 -3.04
N VAL A 28 2.51 5.93 -2.44
CA VAL A 28 1.30 5.24 -2.87
C VAL A 28 0.88 5.77 -4.25
N ILE A 29 0.64 4.85 -5.19
CA ILE A 29 0.17 5.18 -6.55
C ILE A 29 -1.21 4.62 -6.87
N SER A 30 -1.67 3.60 -6.14
CA SER A 30 -3.02 3.03 -6.28
C SER A 30 -3.46 2.34 -5.00
N VAL A 31 -4.76 2.39 -4.71
CA VAL A 31 -5.41 1.64 -3.63
C VAL A 31 -6.68 1.01 -4.21
N ASN A 32 -6.80 -0.31 -4.12
CA ASN A 32 -8.01 -1.03 -4.49
C ASN A 32 -8.64 -1.66 -3.26
N VAL A 33 -9.95 -1.54 -3.13
CA VAL A 33 -10.73 -2.15 -2.05
C VAL A 33 -11.19 -3.53 -2.49
N LEU A 34 -11.01 -4.51 -1.63
CA LEU A 34 -11.58 -5.84 -1.80
C LEU A 34 -12.56 -6.08 -0.64
N GLU A 35 -13.85 -5.99 -0.94
CA GLU A 35 -14.91 -6.28 0.02
C GLU A 35 -15.19 -7.79 0.03
N THR A 36 -14.78 -8.45 1.12
CA THR A 36 -15.10 -9.85 1.40
C THR A 36 -15.85 -9.94 2.73
N GLU A 37 -15.63 -10.97 3.55
CA GLU A 37 -16.09 -10.97 4.96
C GLU A 37 -15.40 -9.88 5.79
N LEU A 38 -14.25 -9.39 5.34
CA LEU A 38 -13.52 -8.24 5.87
C LEU A 38 -13.14 -7.28 4.73
N VAL A 39 -12.96 -6.00 5.06
CA VAL A 39 -12.47 -4.98 4.12
C VAL A 39 -10.95 -5.05 4.04
N GLU A 40 -10.44 -5.44 2.88
CA GLU A 40 -9.01 -5.46 2.57
C GLU A 40 -8.66 -4.36 1.55
N LEU A 41 -7.45 -3.81 1.69
CA LEU A 41 -6.88 -2.83 0.79
C LEU A 41 -5.64 -3.41 0.09
N ILE A 42 -5.64 -3.36 -1.24
CA ILE A 42 -4.49 -3.68 -2.08
C ILE A 42 -3.82 -2.36 -2.47
N ILE A 43 -2.66 -2.09 -1.89
CA ILE A 43 -1.95 -0.81 -2.02
C ILE A 43 -0.73 -1.02 -2.91
N THR A 44 -0.62 -0.22 -3.96
CA THR A 44 0.53 -0.21 -4.87
C THR A 44 1.41 1.00 -4.57
N PHE A 45 2.72 0.76 -4.49
CA PHE A 45 3.74 1.74 -4.18
C PHE A 45 4.76 1.86 -5.31
N GLU A 46 5.29 3.06 -5.50
CA GLU A 46 6.41 3.39 -6.39
C GLU A 46 7.56 4.04 -5.61
N ARG A 47 8.80 3.76 -5.97
CA ARG A 47 9.99 4.48 -5.49
C ARG A 47 10.97 4.71 -6.64
N LEU A 48 11.59 5.89 -6.69
CA LEU A 48 12.69 6.14 -7.62
C LEU A 48 13.95 5.46 -7.07
N ALA A 49 14.53 4.53 -7.85
CA ALA A 49 15.84 3.94 -7.56
C ALA A 49 16.99 4.88 -7.90
#